data_AF-A0A4R2PK44-F1
#
_entry.id   AF-A0A4R2PK44-F1
#
_cell.length_a   1.000
_cell.length_b   1.000
_cell.length_c   1.000
_cell.angle_alpha   90.00
_cell.angle_beta   90.00
_cell.angle_gamma   90.00
#
_symmetry.space_group_name_H-M   'P 1'
#
loop_
_entity.id
_entity.type
_entity.pdbx_description
1 polymer ?
#
loop_
_entity_poly.entity_id
_entity_poly.type
_entity_poly.pdbx_seq_one_letter_code
_entity_poly.pdbx_strand_id
1 'polypeptide(L)'
;MTVAALPSTVSYVEDGATTAFAVPFRFKAAEDLVVERVADGAVIVLRLGVDYRVVGGETDAGGTLTRTEASAGATLRVRRRTARAQEMVYTPDDRFPAKSHEGALDRLMLIAQELDAATGELDARALLVPEGEIGGTLPPAAARAGRALVGMPGGGFTTATLGDGDDPTLRSDLAAADGATRVGFAPQAPGTAPRSVQAKLRERVSISDFKRPAEPDYAPALARALATNKEVFFPAGDYPVATGPDWAAIKAAHGVEIPVVQLSGEGRGRSRILFTGAGTFLKGGRTVTPAGYAQSLVADGLSLIGTGVRGNSLALKYGEFTTSANNSFAGCDSATERFDAGVNLGPARVAGFLQRALNLLNAGALSAGSWRP
;
A
#
# COMPACT_ATOMS: atom_id res chain seq x y z
N MET A 1 -17.75 51.33 44.04
CA MET A 1 -17.94 49.87 44.21
C MET A 1 -17.14 49.16 43.13
N THR A 2 -16.68 47.93 43.40
CA THR A 2 -15.98 47.10 42.42
C THR A 2 -16.58 45.69 42.44
N VAL A 3 -16.71 45.05 41.29
CA VAL A 3 -17.12 43.64 41.18
C VAL A 3 -15.91 42.74 41.41
N ALA A 4 -16.02 41.76 42.30
CA ALA A 4 -14.99 40.75 42.49
C ALA A 4 -14.85 39.82 41.26
N ALA A 5 -13.64 39.35 41.00
CA ALA A 5 -13.35 38.34 39.97
C ALA A 5 -13.73 36.93 40.48
N LEU A 6 -15.04 36.67 40.59
CA LEU A 6 -15.58 35.37 40.98
C LEU A 6 -16.14 34.63 39.75
N PRO A 7 -16.20 33.29 39.78
CA PRO A 7 -16.83 32.51 38.72
C PRO A 7 -18.28 32.95 38.48
N SER A 8 -18.73 32.92 37.23
CA SER A 8 -20.12 33.24 36.85
C SER A 8 -21.02 32.00 36.76
N THR A 9 -20.50 30.83 37.11
CA THR A 9 -21.19 29.52 37.05
C THR A 9 -20.81 28.66 38.26
N VAL A 10 -21.73 27.83 38.71
CA VAL A 10 -21.52 26.82 39.76
C VAL A 10 -22.37 25.58 39.46
N SER A 11 -21.91 24.40 39.87
CA SER A 11 -22.64 23.15 39.68
C SER A 11 -22.69 22.33 40.97
N TYR A 12 -23.81 21.68 41.22
CA TYR A 12 -24.08 20.83 42.38
C TYR A 12 -24.62 19.48 41.93
N VAL A 13 -24.17 18.41 42.58
CA VAL A 13 -24.79 17.09 42.40
C VAL A 13 -26.04 17.01 43.27
N GLU A 14 -27.15 16.60 42.68
CA GLU A 14 -28.41 16.47 43.38
C GLU A 14 -28.50 15.11 44.12
N ASP A 15 -28.70 15.15 45.43
CA ASP A 15 -28.67 14.00 46.35
C ASP A 15 -30.07 13.48 46.75
N GLY A 16 -31.15 14.13 46.28
CA GLY A 16 -32.53 13.80 46.65
C GLY A 16 -33.03 14.40 47.95
N ALA A 17 -32.21 15.18 48.66
CA ALA A 17 -32.57 15.77 49.96
C ALA A 17 -32.32 17.28 50.05
N THR A 18 -31.23 17.76 49.45
CA THR A 18 -30.81 19.15 49.49
C THR A 18 -31.70 20.02 48.60
N THR A 19 -32.27 21.08 49.16
CA THR A 19 -33.11 22.05 48.45
C THR A 19 -32.49 23.43 48.37
N ALA A 20 -31.57 23.78 49.28
CA ALA A 20 -30.88 25.07 49.30
C ALA A 20 -29.45 24.93 48.77
N PHE A 21 -29.13 25.72 47.76
CA PHE A 21 -27.84 25.75 47.07
C PHE A 21 -27.27 27.15 47.11
N ALA A 22 -25.99 27.29 47.44
CA ALA A 22 -25.33 28.59 47.40
C ALA A 22 -25.19 29.08 45.95
N VAL A 23 -25.21 30.39 45.76
CA VAL A 23 -24.84 31.05 44.51
C VAL A 23 -23.68 31.97 44.86
N PRO A 24 -22.41 31.52 44.73
CA PRO A 24 -21.25 32.17 45.35
C PRO A 24 -20.73 33.36 44.55
N PHE A 25 -21.59 34.01 43.77
CA PHE A 25 -21.23 35.12 42.90
C PHE A 25 -22.36 36.14 42.81
N ARG A 26 -21.98 37.38 42.54
CA ARG A 26 -22.90 38.53 42.43
C ARG A 26 -23.83 38.39 41.23
N PHE A 27 -25.11 38.73 41.40
CA PHE A 27 -26.12 38.89 40.34
C PHE A 27 -27.05 40.07 40.68
N LYS A 28 -27.56 40.81 39.68
CA LYS A 28 -28.32 42.06 39.91
C LYS A 28 -29.83 41.83 40.06
N ALA A 29 -30.33 40.71 39.55
CA ALA A 29 -31.72 40.30 39.65
C ALA A 29 -31.80 38.76 39.64
N ALA A 30 -32.86 38.20 40.22
CA ALA A 30 -33.05 36.74 40.20
C ALA A 30 -33.23 36.20 38.76
N GLU A 31 -33.75 37.04 37.88
CA GLU A 31 -33.92 36.80 36.45
C GLU A 31 -32.59 36.73 35.67
N ASP A 32 -31.50 37.26 36.24
CA ASP A 32 -30.16 37.14 35.66
C ASP A 32 -29.55 35.74 35.91
N LEU A 33 -30.25 34.83 36.59
CA LEU A 33 -29.79 33.46 36.80
C LEU A 33 -30.51 32.49 35.87
N VAL A 34 -29.74 31.70 35.13
CA VAL A 34 -30.24 30.54 34.42
C VAL A 34 -29.85 29.29 35.20
N VAL A 35 -30.87 28.51 35.55
CA VAL A 35 -30.72 27.29 36.34
C VAL A 35 -31.12 26.12 35.45
N GLU A 36 -30.22 25.18 35.33
CA GLU A 36 -30.31 24.06 34.40
C GLU A 36 -30.07 22.76 35.15
N ARG A 37 -30.89 21.75 34.87
CA ARG A 37 -30.70 20.39 35.34
C ARG A 37 -30.11 19.56 34.20
N VAL A 38 -28.95 18.97 34.43
CA VAL A 38 -28.20 18.21 33.42
C VAL A 38 -28.14 16.75 33.82
N ALA A 39 -28.73 15.86 33.01
CA ALA A 39 -28.72 14.41 33.22
C ALA A 39 -28.48 13.71 31.88
N ASP A 40 -27.50 12.80 31.82
CA ASP A 40 -27.16 12.01 30.61
C ASP A 40 -27.02 12.85 29.32
N GLY A 41 -26.47 14.06 29.45
CA GLY A 41 -26.29 15.00 28.33
C GLY A 41 -27.55 15.80 27.92
N ALA A 42 -28.71 15.50 28.50
CA ALA A 42 -29.92 16.31 28.35
C ALA A 42 -29.88 17.49 29.33
N VAL A 43 -30.28 18.68 28.84
CA VAL A 43 -30.33 19.92 29.64
C VAL A 43 -31.78 20.39 29.74
N ILE A 44 -32.29 20.50 30.96
CA ILE A 44 -33.64 21.01 31.27
C ILE A 44 -33.50 22.34 31.99
N VAL A 45 -34.03 23.42 31.41
CA VAL A 45 -34.04 24.74 32.05
C VAL A 45 -35.18 24.81 33.07
N LEU A 46 -34.85 25.16 34.30
CA LEU A 46 -35.82 25.35 35.39
C LEU A 46 -36.39 26.77 35.34
N ARG A 47 -37.64 26.95 35.78
CA ARG A 47 -38.36 28.23 35.79
C ARG A 47 -38.33 28.88 37.18
N LEU A 48 -37.85 30.12 37.25
CA LEU A 48 -37.92 30.95 38.45
C LEU A 48 -39.38 31.12 38.91
N GLY A 49 -39.61 31.00 40.22
CA GLY A 49 -40.93 31.13 40.86
C GLY A 49 -41.78 29.85 40.86
N VAL A 50 -41.46 28.89 39.98
CA VAL A 50 -42.11 27.57 39.91
C VAL A 50 -41.19 26.49 40.46
N ASP A 51 -40.02 26.33 39.83
CA ASP A 51 -39.07 25.26 40.12
C ASP A 51 -38.04 25.65 41.20
N TYR A 52 -37.77 26.94 41.34
CA TYR A 52 -36.83 27.47 42.32
C TYR A 52 -37.15 28.94 42.65
N ARG A 53 -36.61 29.41 43.78
CA ARG A 53 -36.59 30.80 44.20
C ARG A 53 -35.17 31.21 44.54
N VAL A 54 -34.87 32.49 44.49
CA VAL A 54 -33.54 33.02 44.78
C VAL A 54 -33.65 34.22 45.72
N VAL A 55 -32.73 34.30 46.69
CA VAL A 55 -32.59 35.43 47.60
C VAL A 55 -31.12 35.87 47.63
N GLY A 56 -30.87 37.18 47.76
CA GLY A 56 -29.52 37.75 47.79
C GLY A 56 -29.02 38.16 46.40
N GLY A 57 -27.70 38.15 46.21
CA GLY A 57 -27.05 38.42 44.92
C GLY A 57 -26.47 39.82 44.75
N GLU A 58 -26.98 40.81 45.48
CA GLU A 58 -26.61 42.22 45.29
C GLU A 58 -25.13 42.55 45.58
N THR A 59 -24.44 41.69 46.33
CA THR A 59 -23.05 41.82 46.73
C THR A 59 -22.23 40.60 46.26
N ASP A 60 -20.91 40.69 46.38
CA ASP A 60 -20.00 39.59 46.04
C ASP A 60 -20.12 38.37 46.96
N ALA A 61 -20.86 38.48 48.08
CA ALA A 61 -21.26 37.31 48.89
C ALA A 61 -22.25 36.39 48.16
N GLY A 62 -22.87 36.88 47.08
CA GLY A 62 -23.81 36.13 46.27
C GLY A 62 -25.15 35.93 46.95
N GLY A 63 -25.79 34.79 46.70
CA GLY A 63 -27.14 34.49 47.17
C GLY A 63 -27.37 33.02 47.47
N THR A 64 -28.63 32.67 47.67
CA THR A 64 -29.07 31.29 47.86
C THR A 64 -30.22 30.99 46.91
N LEU A 65 -30.07 29.89 46.18
CA LEU A 65 -31.11 29.30 45.36
C LEU A 65 -31.80 28.21 46.17
N THR A 66 -33.12 28.25 46.25
CA THR A 66 -33.94 27.25 46.92
C THR A 66 -34.85 26.58 45.90
N ARG A 67 -34.67 25.28 45.69
CA ARG A 67 -35.56 24.44 44.88
C ARG A 67 -36.90 24.25 45.58
N THR A 68 -37.97 24.21 44.81
CA THR A 68 -39.32 23.92 45.33
C THR A 68 -39.45 22.46 45.78
N GLU A 69 -38.73 21.55 45.12
CA GLU A 69 -38.68 20.11 45.45
C GLU A 69 -37.24 19.61 45.37
N ALA A 70 -36.87 18.69 46.28
CA ALA A 70 -35.59 18.00 46.19
C ALA A 70 -35.61 17.04 44.99
N SER A 71 -34.52 17.01 44.24
CA SER A 71 -34.34 16.14 43.08
C SER A 71 -33.06 15.31 43.23
N ALA A 72 -32.92 14.23 42.45
CA ALA A 72 -31.77 13.32 42.50
C ALA A 72 -31.39 12.83 41.10
N GLY A 73 -30.12 12.45 40.91
CA GLY A 73 -29.64 11.81 39.68
C GLY A 73 -29.35 12.80 38.53
N ALA A 74 -29.13 14.07 38.84
CA ALA A 74 -28.69 15.07 37.88
C ALA A 74 -27.68 16.04 38.52
N THR A 75 -27.01 16.81 37.67
CA THR A 75 -26.22 17.96 38.09
C THR A 75 -27.05 19.23 37.92
N LEU A 76 -27.25 19.97 39.01
CA LEU A 76 -27.85 21.29 39.00
C LEU A 76 -26.77 22.32 38.66
N ARG A 77 -26.86 22.94 37.48
CA ARG A 77 -25.98 24.01 37.03
C ARG A 77 -26.67 25.36 37.17
N VAL A 78 -26.01 26.30 37.84
CA VAL A 78 -26.47 27.68 38.00
C VAL A 78 -25.46 28.59 37.33
N ARG A 79 -25.90 29.41 36.38
CA ARG A 79 -25.04 30.38 35.70
C ARG A 79 -25.69 31.75 35.64
N ARG A 80 -24.86 32.79 35.73
CA ARG A 80 -25.28 34.17 35.52
C ARG A 80 -25.42 34.45 34.02
N ARG A 81 -26.44 35.22 33.66
CA ARG A 81 -26.73 35.70 32.31
C ARG A 81 -27.37 37.10 32.41
N THR A 82 -26.53 38.10 32.64
CA THR A 82 -26.95 39.49 32.73
C THR A 82 -27.47 39.97 31.37
N ALA A 83 -28.59 40.70 31.35
CA ALA A 83 -29.13 41.21 30.08
C ALA A 83 -28.19 42.24 29.43
N ARG A 84 -27.89 42.07 28.13
CA ARG A 84 -26.99 42.96 27.38
C ARG A 84 -27.73 44.19 26.86
N ALA A 85 -28.08 45.08 27.79
CA ALA A 85 -28.72 46.35 27.50
C ALA A 85 -27.99 47.48 28.25
N GLN A 86 -27.84 48.63 27.58
CA GLN A 86 -27.32 49.85 28.19
C GLN A 86 -28.50 50.74 28.57
N GLU A 87 -28.95 50.64 29.83
CA GLU A 87 -30.10 51.39 30.34
C GLU A 87 -29.73 52.79 30.84
N MET A 88 -28.44 53.07 31.06
CA MET A 88 -27.99 54.33 31.65
C MET A 88 -28.12 55.48 30.65
N VAL A 89 -28.83 56.53 31.07
CA VAL A 89 -29.02 57.79 30.31
C VAL A 89 -28.59 58.95 31.20
N TYR A 90 -27.73 59.84 30.69
CA TYR A 90 -27.37 61.08 31.38
C TYR A 90 -28.26 62.22 30.90
N THR A 91 -28.72 63.03 31.86
CA THR A 91 -29.36 64.31 31.58
C THR A 91 -28.27 65.37 31.41
N PRO A 92 -28.29 66.17 30.33
CA PRO A 92 -27.40 67.32 30.19
C PRO A 92 -27.54 68.30 31.36
N ASP A 93 -26.45 68.97 31.72
CA ASP A 93 -26.39 70.03 32.74
C ASP A 93 -26.78 69.65 34.18
N ASP A 94 -26.96 68.36 34.46
CA ASP A 94 -27.17 67.83 35.81
C ASP A 94 -25.87 67.39 36.48
N ARG A 95 -25.88 67.27 37.82
CA ARG A 95 -24.76 66.73 38.58
C ARG A 95 -24.53 65.27 38.18
N PHE A 96 -23.28 64.92 37.91
CA PHE A 96 -22.90 63.57 37.51
C PHE A 96 -23.37 62.49 38.53
N PRO A 97 -24.21 61.52 38.09
CA PRO A 97 -24.74 60.48 38.97
C PRO A 97 -23.72 59.34 39.14
N ALA A 98 -22.67 59.58 39.93
CA ALA A 98 -21.53 58.67 40.09
C ALA A 98 -21.95 57.23 40.46
N LYS A 99 -22.92 57.05 41.36
CA LYS A 99 -23.38 55.73 41.79
C LYS A 99 -24.06 54.95 40.66
N SER A 100 -24.89 55.61 39.85
CA SER A 100 -25.55 54.98 38.70
C SER A 100 -24.54 54.65 37.60
N HIS A 101 -23.54 55.53 37.40
CA HIS A 101 -22.42 55.28 36.50
C HIS A 101 -21.62 54.03 36.90
N GLU A 102 -21.20 53.95 38.17
CA GLU A 102 -20.51 52.77 38.70
C GLU A 102 -21.36 51.50 38.58
N GLY A 103 -22.68 51.59 38.83
CA GLY A 103 -23.60 50.47 38.65
C GLY A 103 -23.65 49.95 37.21
N ALA A 104 -23.57 50.85 36.22
CA ALA A 104 -23.49 50.48 34.81
C ALA A 104 -22.15 49.82 34.47
N LEU A 105 -21.03 50.31 35.02
CA LEU A 105 -19.72 49.69 34.85
C LEU A 105 -19.65 48.30 35.51
N ASP A 106 -20.19 48.14 36.71
CA ASP A 106 -20.33 46.85 37.39
C ASP A 106 -21.09 45.86 36.50
N ARG A 107 -22.21 46.29 35.90
CA ARG A 107 -23.01 45.46 34.99
C ARG A 107 -22.20 45.01 33.77
N LEU A 108 -21.45 45.93 33.15
CA LEU A 108 -20.57 45.59 32.04
C LEU A 108 -19.48 44.59 32.44
N MET A 109 -18.93 44.72 33.64
CA MET A 109 -17.94 43.77 34.16
C MET A 109 -18.53 42.37 34.35
N LEU A 110 -19.75 42.27 34.90
CA LEU A 110 -20.45 40.99 35.03
C LEU A 110 -20.68 40.32 33.67
N ILE A 111 -21.09 41.09 32.66
CA ILE A 111 -21.27 40.62 31.26
C ILE A 111 -19.93 40.14 30.67
N ALA A 112 -18.83 40.86 30.93
CA ALA A 112 -17.51 40.46 30.44
C ALA A 112 -17.04 39.12 31.04
N GLN A 113 -17.21 38.92 32.35
CA GLN A 113 -16.92 37.65 33.03
C GLN A 113 -17.78 36.48 32.48
N GLU A 114 -19.04 36.75 32.14
CA GLU A 114 -19.93 35.76 31.54
C GLU A 114 -19.49 35.38 30.12
N LEU A 115 -19.02 36.35 29.32
CA LEU A 115 -18.50 36.10 27.98
C LEU A 115 -17.21 35.28 28.01
N ASP A 116 -16.31 35.58 28.94
CA ASP A 116 -15.07 34.82 29.14
C ASP A 116 -15.37 33.36 29.51
N ALA A 117 -16.23 33.14 30.51
CA ALA A 117 -16.68 31.81 30.88
C ALA A 117 -17.36 31.06 29.72
N ALA A 118 -18.25 31.72 28.97
CA ALA A 118 -18.93 31.12 27.83
C ALA A 118 -17.96 30.71 26.70
N THR A 119 -16.88 31.46 26.50
CA THR A 119 -15.83 31.17 25.52
C THR A 119 -15.00 29.98 25.98
N GLY A 120 -14.55 29.95 27.24
CA GLY A 120 -13.84 28.79 27.78
C GLY A 120 -14.65 27.50 27.76
N GLU A 121 -15.97 27.57 28.00
CA GLU A 121 -16.85 26.41 27.84
C GLU A 121 -17.00 25.97 26.37
N LEU A 122 -16.95 26.91 25.41
CA LEU A 122 -16.99 26.59 23.98
C LEU A 122 -15.73 25.84 23.57
N ASP A 123 -14.56 26.27 24.03
CA ASP A 123 -13.27 25.65 23.72
C ASP A 123 -13.21 24.19 24.18
N ALA A 124 -13.85 23.87 25.32
CA ALA A 124 -13.89 22.51 25.84
C ALA A 124 -14.77 21.53 25.04
N ARG A 125 -15.69 22.03 24.18
CA ARG A 125 -16.67 21.21 23.46
C ARG A 125 -16.63 21.34 21.94
N ALA A 126 -16.03 22.41 21.43
CA ALA A 126 -15.94 22.67 20.01
C ALA A 126 -14.80 21.86 19.37
N LEU A 127 -14.95 21.55 18.08
CA LEU A 127 -13.80 21.13 17.27
C LEU A 127 -12.96 22.38 17.01
N LEU A 128 -11.80 22.46 17.64
CA LEU A 128 -10.87 23.58 17.46
C LEU A 128 -9.97 23.35 16.25
N VAL A 129 -9.68 24.45 15.55
CA VAL A 129 -8.75 24.50 14.42
C VAL A 129 -7.56 25.39 14.85
N PRO A 130 -6.31 25.06 14.48
CA PRO A 130 -5.13 25.81 14.92
C PRO A 130 -5.19 27.31 14.63
N GLU A 131 -4.45 28.09 15.42
CA GLU A 131 -4.29 29.52 15.19
C GLU A 131 -3.61 29.77 13.83
N GLY A 132 -4.22 30.64 13.01
CA GLY A 132 -3.77 30.92 11.64
C GLY A 132 -4.50 30.12 10.55
N GLU A 133 -5.36 29.18 10.93
CA GLU A 133 -6.21 28.43 10.01
C GLU A 133 -7.68 28.89 10.07
N ILE A 134 -8.38 28.79 8.94
CA ILE A 134 -9.83 29.05 8.87
C ILE A 134 -10.54 27.70 8.97
N GLY A 135 -11.35 27.51 10.02
CA GLY A 135 -12.08 26.27 10.21
C GLY A 135 -13.10 26.01 9.11
N GLY A 136 -13.15 24.76 8.62
CA GLY A 136 -14.14 24.33 7.63
C GLY A 136 -15.50 24.03 8.25
N THR A 137 -16.57 24.19 7.48
CA THR A 137 -17.92 23.77 7.89
C THR A 137 -17.99 22.25 7.95
N LEU A 138 -18.43 21.70 9.09
CA LEU A 138 -18.69 20.28 9.22
C LEU A 138 -19.85 19.85 8.30
N PRO A 139 -19.75 18.68 7.65
CA PRO A 139 -20.88 18.12 6.91
C PRO A 139 -22.11 17.90 7.81
N PRO A 140 -23.34 17.92 7.24
CA PRO A 140 -24.57 17.69 8.00
C PRO A 140 -24.54 16.40 8.81
N ALA A 141 -25.25 16.35 9.93
CA ALA A 141 -25.27 15.19 10.83
C ALA A 141 -25.58 13.86 10.13
N ALA A 142 -26.54 13.87 9.20
CA ALA A 142 -26.90 12.71 8.40
C ALA A 142 -25.76 12.21 7.49
N ALA A 143 -24.90 13.11 7.01
CA ALA A 143 -23.77 12.78 6.14
C ALA A 143 -22.56 12.22 6.91
N ARG A 144 -22.44 12.56 8.20
CA ARG A 144 -21.35 12.09 9.08
C ARG A 144 -21.71 10.92 9.98
N ALA A 145 -22.98 10.51 10.02
CA ALA A 145 -23.42 9.37 10.80
C ALA A 145 -22.69 8.09 10.35
N GLY A 146 -22.01 7.40 11.27
CA GLY A 146 -21.25 6.18 10.97
C GLY A 146 -20.01 6.38 10.10
N ARG A 147 -19.51 7.62 9.97
CA ARG A 147 -18.37 7.96 9.11
C ARG A 147 -17.27 8.68 9.88
N ALA A 148 -16.03 8.55 9.42
CA ALA A 148 -14.90 9.34 9.92
C ALA A 148 -14.95 10.75 9.33
N LEU A 149 -14.62 11.76 10.14
CA LEU A 149 -14.27 13.07 9.64
C LEU A 149 -12.80 13.04 9.18
N VAL A 150 -12.54 13.48 7.95
CA VAL A 150 -11.20 13.52 7.37
C VAL A 150 -10.91 14.91 6.78
N GLY A 151 -9.66 15.35 6.90
CA GLY A 151 -9.20 16.62 6.34
C GLY A 151 -9.06 16.56 4.82
N MET A 152 -9.41 17.64 4.12
CA MET A 152 -9.20 17.77 2.69
C MET A 152 -7.90 18.53 2.36
N PRO A 153 -7.24 18.21 1.23
CA PRO A 153 -6.19 19.06 0.69
C PRO A 153 -6.75 20.48 0.40
N GLY A 154 -6.09 21.51 0.93
CA GLY A 154 -6.56 22.90 0.82
C GLY A 154 -7.40 23.40 2.01
N GLY A 155 -7.58 22.58 3.04
CA GLY A 155 -8.33 22.93 4.25
C GLY A 155 -9.78 22.46 4.22
N GLY A 156 -10.37 22.30 5.41
CA GLY A 156 -11.74 21.84 5.59
C GLY A 156 -11.89 20.34 5.82
N PHE A 157 -13.14 19.92 6.08
CA PHE A 157 -13.47 18.56 6.50
C PHE A 157 -14.46 17.91 5.53
N THR A 158 -14.26 16.62 5.27
CA THR A 158 -15.23 15.76 4.60
C THR A 158 -15.46 14.49 5.41
N THR A 159 -16.30 13.59 4.91
CA THR A 159 -16.54 12.29 5.54
C THR A 159 -15.96 11.16 4.70
N ALA A 160 -15.29 10.22 5.36
CA ALA A 160 -14.88 8.96 4.78
C ALA A 160 -15.63 7.82 5.47
N THR A 161 -15.92 6.76 4.72
CA THR A 161 -16.42 5.52 5.33
C THR A 161 -15.37 5.05 6.34
N LEU A 162 -15.80 4.70 7.55
CA LEU A 162 -14.93 3.98 8.48
C LEU A 162 -14.57 2.66 7.80
N GLY A 163 -13.29 2.34 7.67
CA GLY A 163 -12.88 1.02 7.19
C GLY A 163 -13.43 -0.02 8.15
N ASP A 164 -14.53 -0.67 7.78
CA ASP A 164 -15.22 -1.73 8.50
C ASP A 164 -14.64 -3.12 8.21
N GLY A 165 -13.59 -3.18 7.38
CA GLY A 165 -13.07 -4.42 6.80
C GLY A 165 -13.91 -4.94 5.63
N ASP A 166 -15.04 -4.31 5.33
CA ASP A 166 -15.87 -4.56 4.15
C ASP A 166 -15.43 -3.62 3.01
N ASP A 167 -14.26 -3.92 2.45
CA ASP A 167 -13.86 -3.36 1.16
C ASP A 167 -14.47 -4.22 0.05
N PRO A 168 -15.55 -3.77 -0.63
CA PRO A 168 -16.21 -4.55 -1.67
C PRO A 168 -15.29 -4.78 -2.88
N THR A 169 -14.25 -3.95 -3.05
CA THR A 169 -13.26 -4.05 -4.12
C THR A 169 -12.03 -4.88 -3.76
N LEU A 170 -11.88 -5.31 -2.50
CA LEU A 170 -10.71 -6.08 -2.08
C LEU A 170 -10.51 -7.36 -2.93
N ARG A 171 -11.60 -8.08 -3.22
CA ARG A 171 -11.54 -9.29 -4.06
C ARG A 171 -11.12 -8.99 -5.49
N SER A 172 -11.60 -7.89 -6.08
CA SER A 172 -11.17 -7.48 -7.42
C SER A 172 -9.72 -7.01 -7.44
N ASP A 173 -9.28 -6.31 -6.40
CA ASP A 173 -7.92 -5.79 -6.27
C ASP A 173 -6.88 -6.90 -6.09
N LEU A 174 -7.21 -7.95 -5.33
CA LEU A 174 -6.36 -9.15 -5.23
C LEU A 174 -6.38 -10.00 -6.50
N ALA A 175 -7.49 -10.00 -7.25
CA ALA A 175 -7.60 -10.75 -8.51
C ALA A 175 -6.98 -10.03 -9.72
N ALA A 176 -6.65 -8.74 -9.59
CA ALA A 176 -6.00 -7.96 -10.64
C ALA A 176 -4.61 -8.53 -11.00
N ALA A 177 -4.10 -8.19 -12.19
CA ALA A 177 -2.81 -8.67 -12.69
C ALA A 177 -1.61 -8.29 -11.80
N ASP A 178 -1.75 -7.23 -10.99
CA ASP A 178 -0.78 -6.78 -10.00
C ASP A 178 -1.17 -7.16 -8.56
N GLY A 179 -2.20 -7.96 -8.35
CA GLY A 179 -2.69 -8.37 -7.02
C GLY A 179 -1.59 -8.97 -6.13
N ALA A 180 -0.68 -9.74 -6.72
CA ALA A 180 0.46 -10.33 -6.03
C ALA A 180 1.51 -9.32 -5.55
N THR A 181 1.43 -8.04 -5.92
CA THR A 181 2.23 -6.96 -5.32
C THR A 181 1.76 -6.59 -3.92
N ARG A 182 0.48 -6.86 -3.61
CA ARG A 182 -0.16 -6.56 -2.32
C ARG A 182 0.13 -7.62 -1.25
N VAL A 183 0.77 -8.74 -1.63
CA VAL A 183 1.17 -9.80 -0.71
C VAL A 183 2.68 -9.73 -0.46
N GLY A 184 3.06 -9.48 0.79
CA GLY A 184 4.45 -9.48 1.24
C GLY A 184 5.03 -10.89 1.32
N PHE A 185 6.31 -11.01 1.01
CA PHE A 185 7.11 -12.22 1.12
C PHE A 185 8.47 -11.88 1.74
N ALA A 186 8.85 -12.62 2.78
CA ALA A 186 10.18 -12.58 3.37
C ALA A 186 10.61 -14.02 3.71
N PRO A 187 11.80 -14.48 3.27
CA PRO A 187 12.32 -15.78 3.69
C PRO A 187 12.55 -15.79 5.21
N GLN A 188 12.31 -16.93 5.86
CA GLN A 188 12.61 -17.10 7.29
C GLN A 188 14.13 -17.31 7.48
N ALA A 189 14.90 -16.23 7.34
CA ALA A 189 16.33 -16.20 7.65
C ALA A 189 16.73 -14.80 8.16
N PRO A 190 17.68 -14.71 9.12
CA PRO A 190 18.19 -13.43 9.62
C PRO A 190 18.74 -12.54 8.49
N GLY A 191 18.44 -11.24 8.53
CA GLY A 191 18.97 -10.25 7.59
C GLY A 191 18.27 -10.19 6.23
N THR A 192 17.12 -10.84 6.06
CA THR A 192 16.38 -10.82 4.78
C THR A 192 15.54 -9.57 4.62
N ALA A 193 15.58 -8.98 3.42
CA ALA A 193 14.73 -7.84 3.07
C ALA A 193 13.36 -8.32 2.56
N PRO A 194 12.24 -7.74 3.04
CA PRO A 194 10.92 -8.06 2.54
C PRO A 194 10.77 -7.62 1.08
N ARG A 195 10.03 -8.40 0.30
CA ARG A 195 9.65 -8.11 -1.09
C ARG A 195 8.20 -8.53 -1.33
N SER A 196 7.66 -8.31 -2.52
CA SER A 196 6.34 -8.86 -2.87
C SER A 196 6.43 -10.30 -3.37
N VAL A 197 5.34 -11.05 -3.23
CA VAL A 197 5.21 -12.39 -3.84
C VAL A 197 5.42 -12.33 -5.35
N GLN A 198 4.91 -11.28 -6.02
CA GLN A 198 5.15 -11.06 -7.45
C GLN A 198 6.64 -10.94 -7.77
N ALA A 199 7.39 -10.16 -6.99
CA ALA A 199 8.83 -10.01 -7.19
C ALA A 199 9.55 -11.36 -7.02
N LYS A 200 9.15 -12.16 -6.03
CA LYS A 200 9.72 -13.48 -5.77
C LYS A 200 9.45 -14.48 -6.90
N LEU A 201 8.21 -14.58 -7.37
CA LEU A 201 7.83 -15.52 -8.44
C LEU A 201 8.48 -15.17 -9.78
N ARG A 202 8.76 -13.88 -10.03
CA ARG A 202 9.38 -13.41 -11.26
C ARG A 202 10.92 -13.51 -11.26
N GLU A 203 11.56 -14.13 -10.28
CA GLU A 203 13.02 -14.34 -10.30
C GLU A 203 13.46 -15.22 -11.49
N ARG A 204 12.62 -16.17 -11.89
CA ARG A 204 12.72 -16.98 -13.12
C ARG A 204 11.40 -16.84 -13.89
N VAL A 205 11.40 -17.13 -15.19
CA VAL A 205 10.18 -17.06 -16.02
C VAL A 205 9.87 -18.41 -16.64
N SER A 206 8.60 -18.82 -16.68
CA SER A 206 8.19 -20.05 -17.36
C SER A 206 7.79 -19.74 -18.79
N ILE A 207 8.20 -20.56 -19.76
CA ILE A 207 7.80 -20.40 -21.17
C ILE A 207 6.26 -20.42 -21.34
N SER A 208 5.56 -21.15 -20.47
CA SER A 208 4.10 -21.28 -20.50
C SER A 208 3.39 -19.96 -20.19
N ASP A 209 4.00 -19.08 -19.39
CA ASP A 209 3.42 -17.77 -19.05
C ASP A 209 3.37 -16.82 -20.26
N PHE A 210 4.19 -17.10 -21.28
CA PHE A 210 4.34 -16.26 -22.46
C PHE A 210 3.57 -16.79 -23.66
N LYS A 211 3.05 -18.03 -23.65
CA LYS A 211 2.30 -18.58 -24.80
C LYS A 211 0.90 -18.02 -24.85
N ARG A 212 0.54 -17.32 -25.94
CA ARG A 212 -0.85 -16.87 -26.14
C ARG A 212 -1.68 -17.96 -26.81
N PRO A 213 -2.97 -18.13 -26.48
CA PRO A 213 -3.81 -19.19 -27.06
C PRO A 213 -3.87 -19.18 -28.59
N ALA A 214 -3.90 -17.99 -29.20
CA ALA A 214 -4.01 -17.82 -30.65
C ALA A 214 -2.71 -18.10 -31.44
N GLU A 215 -1.57 -18.29 -30.76
CA GLU A 215 -0.30 -18.49 -31.44
C GLU A 215 -0.15 -19.94 -31.94
N PRO A 216 0.35 -20.15 -33.16
CA PRO A 216 0.47 -21.49 -33.74
C PRO A 216 1.58 -22.34 -33.10
N ASP A 217 2.58 -21.69 -32.49
CA ASP A 217 3.76 -22.31 -31.91
C ASP A 217 4.35 -21.47 -30.75
N TYR A 218 5.48 -21.89 -30.19
CA TYR A 218 6.15 -21.19 -29.09
C TYR A 218 7.20 -20.15 -29.54
N ALA A 219 7.37 -19.89 -30.85
CA ALA A 219 8.38 -18.93 -31.32
C ALA A 219 8.17 -17.51 -30.75
N PRO A 220 6.95 -16.93 -30.80
CA PRO A 220 6.70 -15.59 -30.24
C PRO A 220 6.79 -15.57 -28.70
N ALA A 221 6.38 -16.67 -28.06
CA ALA A 221 6.46 -16.82 -26.61
C ALA A 221 7.92 -16.84 -26.13
N LEU A 222 8.79 -17.57 -26.84
CA LEU A 222 10.21 -17.65 -26.56
C LEU A 222 10.91 -16.30 -26.72
N ALA A 223 10.59 -15.55 -27.78
CA ALA A 223 11.12 -14.19 -27.97
C ALA A 223 10.74 -13.26 -26.82
N ARG A 224 9.46 -13.28 -26.38
CA ARG A 224 9.01 -12.46 -25.24
C ARG A 224 9.63 -12.89 -23.92
N ALA A 225 9.79 -14.19 -23.67
CA ALA A 225 10.42 -14.71 -22.46
C ALA A 225 11.89 -14.29 -22.38
N LEU A 226 12.63 -14.42 -23.48
CA LEU A 226 14.04 -14.03 -23.59
C LEU A 226 14.23 -12.52 -23.41
N ALA A 227 13.30 -11.69 -23.91
CA ALA A 227 13.35 -10.23 -23.71
C ALA A 227 13.27 -9.80 -22.24
N THR A 228 12.85 -10.68 -21.32
CA THR A 228 12.89 -10.40 -19.87
C THR A 228 14.29 -10.43 -19.28
N ASN A 229 15.28 -10.95 -20.02
CA ASN A 229 16.67 -11.14 -19.58
C ASN A 229 16.77 -11.95 -18.27
N LYS A 230 15.86 -12.92 -18.10
CA LYS A 230 15.85 -13.88 -16.99
C LYS A 230 15.95 -15.29 -17.53
N GLU A 231 16.27 -16.23 -16.64
CA GLU A 231 16.25 -17.65 -16.96
C GLU A 231 14.84 -18.08 -17.40
N VAL A 232 14.77 -18.74 -18.56
CA VAL A 232 13.54 -19.28 -19.13
C VAL A 232 13.44 -20.78 -18.81
N PHE A 233 12.48 -21.11 -17.95
CA PHE A 233 12.17 -22.48 -17.55
C PHE A 233 11.13 -23.10 -18.49
N PHE A 234 11.38 -24.35 -18.88
CA PHE A 234 10.50 -25.20 -19.69
C PHE A 234 9.99 -26.35 -18.82
N PRO A 235 8.74 -26.30 -18.34
CA PRO A 235 8.10 -27.44 -17.68
C PRO A 235 8.12 -28.70 -18.55
N ALA A 236 7.82 -29.87 -17.99
CA ALA A 236 7.67 -31.07 -18.81
C ALA A 236 6.60 -30.86 -19.91
N GLY A 237 6.97 -31.13 -21.16
CA GLY A 237 6.12 -30.89 -22.31
C GLY A 237 6.88 -30.72 -23.63
N ASP A 238 6.09 -30.60 -24.69
CA ASP A 238 6.56 -30.40 -26.06
C ASP A 238 6.29 -28.96 -26.50
N TYR A 239 7.36 -28.28 -26.89
CA TYR A 239 7.34 -26.88 -27.28
C TYR A 239 7.73 -26.75 -28.74
N PRO A 240 6.77 -26.90 -29.68
CA PRO A 240 7.05 -26.68 -31.09
C PRO A 240 7.44 -25.22 -31.32
N VAL A 241 8.54 -25.01 -32.03
CA VAL A 241 9.07 -23.70 -32.43
C VAL A 241 9.40 -23.77 -33.92
N ALA A 242 8.67 -23.04 -34.76
CA ALA A 242 8.88 -23.01 -36.19
C ALA A 242 9.99 -22.02 -36.56
N THR A 243 10.05 -20.87 -35.87
CA THR A 243 11.10 -19.87 -36.11
C THR A 243 11.97 -19.74 -34.88
N GLY A 244 13.26 -20.02 -35.06
CA GLY A 244 14.26 -19.82 -34.03
C GLY A 244 14.39 -18.34 -33.64
N PRO A 245 14.62 -18.00 -32.36
CA PRO A 245 14.88 -16.62 -31.96
C PRO A 245 16.06 -16.01 -32.74
N ASP A 246 16.01 -14.70 -32.94
CA ASP A 246 17.06 -13.90 -33.58
C ASP A 246 17.39 -12.73 -32.66
N TRP A 247 18.63 -12.70 -32.16
CA TRP A 247 19.05 -11.80 -31.10
C TRP A 247 19.18 -10.36 -31.60
N ALA A 248 19.55 -10.18 -32.88
CA ALA A 248 19.56 -8.87 -33.50
C ALA A 248 18.12 -8.35 -33.66
N ALA A 249 17.19 -9.23 -34.02
CA ALA A 249 15.77 -8.88 -34.12
C ALA A 249 15.14 -8.57 -32.75
N ILE A 250 15.48 -9.33 -31.70
CA ILE A 250 14.98 -9.08 -30.33
C ILE A 250 15.50 -7.74 -29.81
N LYS A 251 16.79 -7.42 -30.00
CA LYS A 251 17.35 -6.11 -29.64
C LYS A 251 16.64 -4.99 -30.39
N ALA A 252 16.42 -5.15 -31.70
CA ALA A 252 15.76 -4.14 -32.51
C ALA A 252 14.29 -3.91 -32.10
N ALA A 253 13.57 -4.97 -31.73
CA ALA A 253 12.15 -4.90 -31.37
C ALA A 253 11.91 -4.40 -29.93
N HIS A 254 12.82 -4.69 -29.00
CA HIS A 254 12.59 -4.46 -27.57
C HIS A 254 13.59 -3.50 -26.90
N GLY A 255 14.66 -3.10 -27.61
CA GLY A 255 15.70 -2.23 -27.06
C GLY A 255 16.58 -2.87 -25.97
N VAL A 256 16.38 -4.16 -25.69
CA VAL A 256 17.09 -4.91 -24.64
C VAL A 256 18.18 -5.76 -25.28
N GLU A 257 19.41 -5.61 -24.81
CA GLU A 257 20.49 -6.56 -25.10
C GLU A 257 20.37 -7.77 -24.16
N ILE A 258 20.47 -8.97 -24.72
CA ILE A 258 20.44 -10.24 -23.95
C ILE A 258 21.87 -10.80 -23.95
N PRO A 259 22.69 -10.48 -22.94
CA PRO A 259 24.09 -10.91 -22.87
C PRO A 259 24.22 -12.39 -22.48
N VAL A 260 23.23 -12.96 -21.77
CA VAL A 260 23.24 -14.35 -21.34
C VAL A 260 21.86 -14.97 -21.60
N VAL A 261 21.87 -16.10 -22.29
CA VAL A 261 20.69 -16.91 -22.56
C VAL A 261 20.72 -18.09 -21.61
N GLN A 262 19.76 -18.18 -20.69
CA GLN A 262 19.64 -19.32 -19.78
C GLN A 262 18.31 -20.03 -20.02
N LEU A 263 18.39 -21.26 -20.47
CA LEU A 263 17.25 -22.14 -20.69
C LEU A 263 17.37 -23.34 -19.74
N SER A 264 16.29 -23.69 -19.04
CA SER A 264 16.29 -24.84 -18.16
C SER A 264 15.04 -25.70 -18.32
N GLY A 265 15.12 -26.98 -18.02
CA GLY A 265 13.98 -27.89 -18.04
C GLY A 265 14.00 -28.94 -16.93
N GLU A 266 13.02 -29.84 -16.95
CA GLU A 266 12.84 -30.91 -15.95
C GLU A 266 13.62 -32.20 -16.26
N GLY A 267 14.46 -32.19 -17.30
CA GLY A 267 15.32 -33.30 -17.69
C GLY A 267 15.19 -33.68 -19.17
N ARG A 268 16.20 -34.42 -19.64
CA ARG A 268 16.27 -34.96 -21.00
C ARG A 268 15.02 -35.78 -21.32
N GLY A 269 14.37 -35.49 -22.45
CA GLY A 269 13.16 -36.17 -22.90
C GLY A 269 11.86 -35.74 -22.23
N ARG A 270 11.92 -34.98 -21.12
CA ARG A 270 10.72 -34.44 -20.43
C ARG A 270 10.38 -33.04 -20.93
N SER A 271 11.36 -32.16 -21.00
CA SER A 271 11.21 -30.81 -21.57
C SER A 271 11.81 -30.81 -22.97
N ARG A 272 10.97 -30.80 -24.00
CA ARG A 272 11.38 -30.97 -25.40
C ARG A 272 11.02 -29.74 -26.23
N ILE A 273 12.02 -29.02 -26.70
CA ILE A 273 11.85 -27.97 -27.70
C ILE A 273 11.96 -28.64 -29.07
N LEU A 274 10.86 -28.60 -29.83
CA LEU A 274 10.76 -29.22 -31.14
C LEU A 274 10.91 -28.13 -32.20
N PHE A 275 12.10 -27.99 -32.77
CA PHE A 275 12.31 -27.08 -33.88
C PHE A 275 11.69 -27.67 -35.14
N THR A 276 10.63 -27.04 -35.64
CA THR A 276 9.78 -27.54 -36.73
C THR A 276 9.99 -26.80 -38.06
N GLY A 277 10.67 -25.66 -38.06
CA GLY A 277 10.93 -24.89 -39.26
C GLY A 277 12.26 -25.25 -39.95
N ALA A 278 12.56 -24.48 -40.99
CA ALA A 278 13.81 -24.60 -41.74
C ALA A 278 14.91 -23.71 -41.16
N GLY A 279 16.16 -24.15 -41.28
CA GLY A 279 17.34 -23.34 -40.94
C GLY A 279 17.85 -23.52 -39.51
N THR A 280 18.34 -22.43 -38.92
CA THR A 280 18.99 -22.43 -37.60
C THR A 280 18.01 -22.07 -36.49
N PHE A 281 17.97 -22.86 -35.42
CA PHE A 281 17.14 -22.60 -34.24
C PHE A 281 17.62 -21.42 -33.36
N LEU A 282 18.92 -21.22 -33.17
CA LEU A 282 19.46 -20.10 -32.38
C LEU A 282 20.38 -19.25 -33.26
N LYS A 283 20.08 -17.96 -33.44
CA LYS A 283 20.92 -17.03 -34.22
C LYS A 283 21.55 -15.97 -33.32
N GLY A 284 22.87 -16.06 -33.12
CA GLY A 284 23.60 -15.10 -32.29
C GLY A 284 23.63 -13.67 -32.86
N GLY A 285 23.81 -12.69 -31.97
CA GLY A 285 23.85 -11.27 -32.33
C GLY A 285 25.23 -10.64 -32.13
N ARG A 286 25.93 -10.40 -33.25
CA ARG A 286 27.15 -9.57 -33.44
C ARG A 286 28.50 -10.30 -33.53
N THR A 287 29.27 -9.93 -34.57
CA THR A 287 30.70 -10.17 -34.78
C THR A 287 31.54 -9.36 -33.78
N VAL A 288 32.43 -9.99 -33.01
CA VAL A 288 33.26 -9.29 -32.02
C VAL A 288 34.61 -8.86 -32.60
N THR A 289 35.01 -7.61 -32.35
CA THR A 289 36.42 -7.12 -32.35
C THR A 289 37.21 -7.71 -31.17
N PRO A 290 38.56 -7.65 -31.12
CA PRO A 290 39.43 -8.60 -30.38
C PRO A 290 39.36 -8.65 -28.83
N ALA A 291 38.35 -8.09 -28.16
CA ALA A 291 38.38 -7.81 -26.72
C ALA A 291 37.16 -8.31 -25.91
N GLY A 292 36.57 -9.47 -26.22
CA GLY A 292 35.64 -10.15 -25.29
C GLY A 292 34.54 -11.01 -25.94
N TYR A 293 33.89 -11.87 -25.16
CA TYR A 293 32.71 -12.64 -25.60
C TYR A 293 31.45 -11.77 -25.51
N ALA A 294 30.67 -11.70 -26.59
CA ALA A 294 29.47 -10.85 -26.64
C ALA A 294 28.21 -11.50 -26.04
N GLN A 295 28.09 -12.84 -26.05
CA GLN A 295 26.89 -13.57 -25.60
C GLN A 295 27.23 -14.97 -25.08
N SER A 296 26.59 -15.41 -23.99
CA SER A 296 26.71 -16.77 -23.43
C SER A 296 25.38 -17.52 -23.49
N LEU A 297 25.40 -18.82 -23.82
CA LEU A 297 24.24 -19.72 -23.82
C LEU A 297 24.45 -20.83 -22.79
N VAL A 298 23.49 -20.97 -21.89
CA VAL A 298 23.39 -22.05 -20.91
C VAL A 298 22.06 -22.76 -21.15
N ALA A 299 22.12 -24.06 -21.42
CA ALA A 299 20.95 -24.91 -21.55
C ALA A 299 21.12 -26.11 -20.62
N ASP A 300 20.21 -26.25 -19.64
CA ASP A 300 20.25 -27.32 -18.65
C ASP A 300 18.92 -28.10 -18.63
N GLY A 301 18.99 -29.40 -18.39
CA GLY A 301 17.79 -30.22 -18.18
C GLY A 301 16.76 -30.21 -19.33
N LEU A 302 17.14 -29.98 -20.59
CA LEU A 302 16.21 -29.89 -21.71
C LEU A 302 16.70 -30.61 -22.97
N SER A 303 15.78 -30.92 -23.88
CA SER A 303 16.06 -31.54 -25.17
C SER A 303 15.74 -30.58 -26.31
N LEU A 304 16.74 -30.30 -27.14
CA LEU A 304 16.57 -29.56 -28.39
C LEU A 304 16.50 -30.58 -29.53
N ILE A 305 15.34 -30.69 -30.17
CA ILE A 305 15.04 -31.72 -31.17
C ILE A 305 14.72 -31.02 -32.49
N GLY A 306 15.45 -31.33 -33.55
CA GLY A 306 15.16 -30.85 -34.91
C GLY A 306 14.28 -31.81 -35.70
N THR A 307 13.82 -31.38 -36.87
CA THR A 307 13.00 -32.15 -37.82
C THR A 307 13.73 -33.33 -38.49
N GLY A 308 14.99 -33.60 -38.16
CA GLY A 308 15.83 -34.59 -38.83
C GLY A 308 15.36 -36.04 -38.63
N VAL A 309 15.18 -36.75 -39.74
CA VAL A 309 15.18 -38.22 -39.83
C VAL A 309 16.31 -38.80 -38.95
N ARG A 310 16.06 -39.90 -38.22
CA ARG A 310 17.04 -40.57 -37.34
C ARG A 310 18.45 -40.57 -37.97
N GLY A 311 19.38 -39.81 -37.39
CA GLY A 311 20.78 -39.82 -37.81
C GLY A 311 21.43 -38.46 -38.12
N ASN A 312 20.67 -37.36 -38.17
CA ASN A 312 21.24 -36.01 -38.35
C ASN A 312 21.11 -35.17 -37.08
N SER A 313 22.23 -34.61 -36.62
CA SER A 313 22.32 -33.66 -35.51
C SER A 313 21.51 -32.39 -35.81
N LEU A 314 20.81 -31.84 -34.82
CA LEU A 314 20.28 -30.48 -34.88
C LEU A 314 21.47 -29.53 -35.07
N ALA A 315 21.48 -28.76 -36.15
CA ALA A 315 22.46 -27.70 -36.33
C ALA A 315 22.16 -26.57 -35.34
N LEU A 316 22.69 -26.69 -34.12
CA LEU A 316 22.87 -25.56 -33.22
C LEU A 316 24.01 -24.70 -33.79
N LYS A 317 23.71 -23.87 -34.79
CA LYS A 317 24.66 -22.84 -35.23
C LYS A 317 24.66 -21.70 -34.22
N TYR A 318 25.28 -21.91 -33.06
CA TYR A 318 25.61 -20.81 -32.16
C TYR A 318 26.91 -20.16 -32.65
N GLY A 319 26.78 -19.01 -33.32
CA GLY A 319 27.89 -18.23 -33.85
C GLY A 319 28.50 -18.80 -35.14
N GLU A 320 28.10 -18.29 -36.31
CA GLU A 320 29.10 -18.17 -37.39
C GLU A 320 29.99 -16.99 -37.01
N PHE A 321 31.20 -17.28 -36.54
CA PHE A 321 32.25 -16.26 -36.43
C PHE A 321 32.84 -16.07 -37.82
N THR A 322 32.28 -15.13 -38.59
CA THR A 322 32.98 -14.60 -39.76
C THR A 322 34.10 -13.70 -39.26
N THR A 323 35.31 -14.26 -39.14
CA THR A 323 36.50 -13.43 -39.29
C THR A 323 36.59 -13.00 -40.75
N SER A 324 37.12 -11.80 -41.01
CA SER A 324 37.28 -11.29 -42.36
C SER A 324 38.26 -12.17 -43.15
N ALA A 325 37.73 -13.21 -43.81
CA ALA A 325 38.19 -13.89 -45.03
C ALA A 325 37.55 -15.28 -45.09
N ASN A 326 36.43 -15.41 -45.81
CA ASN A 326 35.89 -16.63 -46.44
C ASN A 326 36.41 -18.00 -45.95
N ASN A 327 36.15 -18.37 -44.69
CA ASN A 327 36.23 -19.75 -44.23
C ASN A 327 35.20 -19.97 -43.10
N SER A 328 34.04 -20.48 -43.46
CA SER A 328 32.99 -20.90 -42.53
C SER A 328 33.42 -22.19 -41.81
N PHE A 329 33.74 -22.10 -40.53
CA PHE A 329 33.87 -23.26 -39.64
C PHE A 329 32.66 -23.36 -38.72
N ALA A 330 32.03 -24.55 -38.68
CA ALA A 330 31.11 -24.93 -37.63
C ALA A 330 31.93 -25.48 -36.46
N GLY A 331 31.97 -24.78 -35.33
CA GLY A 331 32.67 -25.24 -34.14
C GLY A 331 32.18 -24.51 -32.91
N CYS A 332 31.36 -25.17 -32.11
CA CYS A 332 31.31 -24.93 -30.68
C CYS A 332 32.67 -25.37 -30.10
N ASP A 333 33.46 -24.43 -29.60
CA ASP A 333 34.57 -24.77 -28.71
C ASP A 333 34.01 -24.78 -27.29
N SER A 334 33.46 -25.92 -26.89
CA SER A 334 33.31 -26.21 -25.47
C SER A 334 34.24 -27.38 -25.15
N ALA A 335 35.25 -27.10 -24.34
CA ALA A 335 36.16 -28.10 -23.80
C ALA A 335 35.47 -29.13 -22.87
N THR A 336 34.14 -29.14 -22.80
CA THR A 336 33.35 -30.06 -21.99
C THR A 336 31.98 -30.37 -22.62
N GLU A 337 31.94 -30.62 -23.92
CA GLU A 337 30.75 -31.19 -24.56
C GLU A 337 30.66 -32.69 -24.29
N ARG A 338 30.03 -33.08 -23.17
CA ARG A 338 29.55 -34.46 -22.99
C ARG A 338 28.23 -34.62 -23.74
N PHE A 339 28.30 -34.76 -25.07
CA PHE A 339 27.21 -35.36 -25.82
C PHE A 339 27.15 -36.84 -25.46
N ASP A 340 26.25 -37.23 -24.55
CA ASP A 340 25.81 -38.63 -24.45
C ASP A 340 24.95 -38.97 -25.67
N ALA A 341 25.63 -39.06 -26.82
CA ALA A 341 25.18 -39.84 -27.94
C ALA A 341 25.35 -41.30 -27.52
N GLY A 342 24.25 -41.96 -27.14
CA GLY A 342 24.21 -43.42 -27.17
C GLY A 342 24.61 -43.86 -28.56
N VAL A 343 25.84 -44.35 -28.72
CA VAL A 343 26.41 -44.71 -30.02
C VAL A 343 25.72 -45.98 -30.49
N ASN A 344 24.63 -45.86 -31.23
CA ASN A 344 24.11 -46.95 -32.05
C ASN A 344 25.04 -47.10 -33.27
N LEU A 345 26.12 -47.86 -33.12
CA LEU A 345 26.96 -48.27 -34.24
C LEU A 345 26.14 -49.22 -35.12
N GLY A 346 25.76 -48.76 -36.32
CA GLY A 346 25.15 -49.64 -37.32
C GLY A 346 26.08 -50.82 -37.65
N PRO A 347 25.53 -51.99 -38.07
CA PRO A 347 26.27 -53.25 -38.20
C PRO A 347 27.51 -53.17 -39.11
N ALA A 348 27.51 -52.30 -40.12
CA ALA A 348 28.66 -52.08 -41.01
C ALA A 348 29.86 -51.42 -40.29
N ARG A 349 29.61 -50.54 -39.31
CA ARG A 349 30.67 -49.87 -38.53
C ARG A 349 31.22 -50.78 -37.42
N VAL A 350 30.39 -51.67 -36.87
CA VAL A 350 30.83 -52.73 -35.95
C VAL A 350 31.74 -53.72 -36.67
N ALA A 351 31.38 -54.13 -37.88
CA ALA A 351 32.22 -55.00 -38.70
C ALA A 351 33.57 -54.36 -39.05
N GLY A 352 33.59 -53.07 -39.43
CA GLY A 352 34.83 -52.35 -39.71
C GLY A 352 35.73 -52.16 -38.48
N PHE A 353 35.14 -51.95 -37.31
CA PHE A 353 35.87 -51.83 -36.04
C PHE A 353 36.46 -53.17 -35.59
N LEU A 354 35.67 -54.25 -35.65
CA LEU A 354 36.14 -55.60 -35.35
C LEU A 354 37.24 -56.05 -36.32
N GLN A 355 37.13 -55.74 -37.61
CA GLN A 355 38.16 -56.09 -38.59
C GLN A 355 39.47 -55.34 -38.34
N ARG A 356 39.41 -54.07 -37.91
CA ARG A 356 40.62 -53.31 -37.53
C ARG A 356 41.22 -53.82 -36.22
N ALA A 357 40.39 -54.16 -35.24
CA ALA A 357 40.86 -54.76 -33.99
C ALA A 357 41.53 -56.11 -34.23
N LEU A 358 40.97 -56.95 -35.11
CA LEU A 358 41.52 -58.25 -35.50
C LEU A 358 42.87 -58.09 -36.23
N ASN A 359 42.97 -57.10 -37.12
CA ASN A 359 44.23 -56.79 -37.83
C ASN A 359 45.32 -56.28 -36.88
N LEU A 360 44.95 -55.50 -35.86
CA LEU A 360 45.89 -54.98 -34.85
C LEU A 360 46.34 -56.07 -33.85
N LEU A 361 45.47 -57.02 -33.53
CA LEU A 361 45.81 -58.24 -32.76
C LEU A 361 46.76 -59.15 -33.53
N ASN A 362 46.49 -59.39 -34.82
CA ASN A 362 47.34 -60.22 -35.68
C ASN A 362 48.70 -59.56 -35.98
N ALA A 363 48.79 -58.23 -35.91
CA ALA A 363 50.04 -57.48 -36.04
C ALA A 363 50.84 -57.37 -34.72
N GLY A 364 50.39 -57.99 -33.63
CA GLY A 364 51.09 -57.99 -32.33
C GLY A 364 51.11 -56.64 -31.62
N ALA A 365 50.30 -55.67 -32.03
CA ALA A 365 50.38 -54.27 -31.57
C ALA A 365 49.54 -53.95 -30.33
N LEU A 366 48.86 -54.94 -29.72
CA LEU A 366 48.01 -54.74 -28.53
C LEU A 366 48.23 -55.88 -27.51
N SER A 367 48.75 -55.54 -26.33
CA SER A 367 48.74 -56.44 -25.16
C SER A 367 47.44 -56.24 -24.35
N ALA A 368 46.96 -57.30 -23.73
CA ALA A 368 45.61 -57.46 -23.17
C ALA A 368 45.22 -56.52 -21.98
N GLY A 369 45.99 -55.46 -21.71
CA GLY A 369 45.82 -54.60 -20.53
C GLY A 369 45.21 -53.21 -20.75
N SER A 370 44.94 -52.78 -21.99
CA SER A 370 44.63 -51.37 -22.28
C SER A 370 43.15 -51.01 -22.52
N TRP A 371 42.20 -51.86 -22.09
CA TRP A 371 40.78 -51.54 -22.16
C TRP A 371 40.22 -51.23 -20.78
N ARG A 372 39.83 -49.96 -20.54
CA ARG A 372 38.90 -49.57 -19.48
C ARG A 372 37.59 -49.10 -20.14
N PRO A 373 36.43 -49.42 -19.55
CA PRO A 373 35.11 -49.19 -20.14
C PRO A 373 34.78 -47.70 -20.33
#